data_AF-A0A316V3C5-F1
#
_entry.id   AF-A0A316V3C5-F1
#
_cell.length_a   1.000
_cell.length_b   1.000
_cell.length_c   1.000
_cell.angle_alpha   90.00
_cell.angle_beta   90.00
_cell.angle_gamma   90.00
#
_symmetry.space_group_name_H-M   'P 1'
#
loop_
_entity.id
_entity.type
_entity.pdbx_description
1 polymer ?
#
loop_
_entity_poly.entity_id
_entity_poly.type
_entity_poly.pdbx_seq_one_letter_code
_entity_poly.pdbx_strand_id
1 'polypeptide(L)'
;MSAKESSFSAFEADAEPRSSKSFKQRCHNASSVRGYSSSSSTNASPSNASRKASRAGWAFAGSALLIAGLMSTRFIPDQKLSCEAKSSPPELQSLPDISKLDPAVIEDPNVSMRKRMETYVKLLQRRIVDTLGKEEPKAKFFVDTWLRKEGGEGISCVVQDGETFEKAGVNISIVHGFLPPRAIEQMSADHSGLIDTIGYKLGSKSGEKADVKGLPFFATGLSLVIHPRNPFAPTVHFNYRYFELAHPPKLQDGSPNPKYDPANPDKPAVWWFGGGTDLTPIYLFDSDVTHFHNTLKQTADAHDRHFYPVWKAWCDTYFLIPHRNESRGVGGIFFDDLNTTANTPQPVELSHGNAKNPDSLPQQTELPHTRDSLFAAVRALGDAFLPAYLPILQVRKRMPFTAEDEEWQAIRRGRYVEFNLVYDRGTKFGLQTPGARIESILMSLPLKARWIYGHPVSGMQKPEEGKTEEWQAEGKKEAEQARLMEVLRSPKEWATN
;
A
#
# COMPACT_ATOMS: atom_id res chain seq x y z
N MET A 1 -42.18 -16.88 31.58
CA MET A 1 -43.10 -18.06 31.66
C MET A 1 -42.51 -19.12 30.73
N SER A 2 -41.53 -19.88 31.20
CA SER A 2 -41.66 -21.24 31.75
C SER A 2 -42.19 -22.29 30.77
N ALA A 3 -41.22 -23.04 30.23
CA ALA A 3 -41.17 -24.47 29.94
C ALA A 3 -42.43 -25.24 29.49
N LYS A 4 -42.27 -25.99 28.39
CA LYS A 4 -42.70 -27.38 28.31
C LYS A 4 -41.76 -28.19 27.42
N GLU A 5 -41.25 -29.26 28.00
CA GLU A 5 -40.46 -30.33 27.39
C GLU A 5 -41.31 -31.18 26.44
N SER A 6 -40.66 -31.75 25.43
CA SER A 6 -41.06 -33.06 24.88
C SER A 6 -39.82 -33.78 24.35
N SER A 7 -39.52 -34.92 24.97
CA SER A 7 -38.54 -35.93 24.58
C SER A 7 -39.00 -36.69 23.33
N PHE A 8 -38.06 -37.08 22.47
CA PHE A 8 -38.11 -38.35 21.73
C PHE A 8 -36.70 -38.80 21.32
N SER A 9 -36.52 -40.11 21.41
CA SER A 9 -35.28 -40.88 21.46
C SER A 9 -34.69 -41.27 20.10
N ALA A 10 -33.36 -41.39 20.08
CA ALA A 10 -32.52 -42.42 19.46
C ALA A 10 -32.78 -42.84 17.99
N PHE A 11 -31.78 -42.58 17.14
CA PHE A 11 -31.28 -43.56 16.18
C PHE A 11 -29.76 -43.36 16.01
N GLU A 12 -29.00 -44.25 16.67
CA GLU A 12 -27.61 -44.58 16.33
C GLU A 12 -27.62 -45.41 15.05
N ALA A 13 -26.72 -45.09 14.12
CA ALA A 13 -26.29 -46.03 13.09
C ALA A 13 -24.80 -45.79 12.80
N ASP A 14 -24.03 -46.74 13.30
CA ASP A 14 -22.61 -47.01 13.09
C ASP A 14 -22.13 -46.85 11.65
N ALA A 15 -20.95 -46.23 11.49
CA ALA A 15 -20.00 -46.62 10.45
C ALA A 15 -18.59 -46.13 10.82
N GLU A 16 -17.82 -46.99 11.49
CA GLU A 16 -16.37 -46.86 11.64
C GLU A 16 -15.65 -47.89 10.71
N PRO A 17 -14.32 -47.88 10.56
CA PRO A 17 -13.65 -47.47 9.32
C PRO A 17 -13.02 -48.66 8.56
N ARG A 18 -12.79 -48.50 7.25
CA ARG A 18 -11.96 -49.43 6.47
C ARG A 18 -10.57 -48.87 6.20
N SER A 19 -9.60 -49.55 6.80
CA SER A 19 -8.17 -49.47 6.57
C SER A 19 -7.77 -49.74 5.12
N SER A 20 -6.78 -49.01 4.60
CA SER A 20 -5.87 -49.55 3.59
C SER A 20 -4.42 -49.10 3.86
N LYS A 21 -3.69 -50.06 4.42
CA LYS A 21 -2.25 -50.36 4.40
C LYS A 21 -1.27 -49.37 3.76
N SER A 22 -0.17 -49.21 4.51
CA SER A 22 1.07 -48.51 4.23
C SER A 22 1.73 -48.85 2.89
N PHE A 23 2.31 -47.83 2.26
CA PHE A 23 3.52 -48.00 1.46
C PHE A 23 4.62 -47.09 2.02
N LYS A 24 5.63 -47.71 2.65
CA LYS A 24 6.88 -47.06 3.02
C LYS A 24 7.73 -46.96 1.76
N GLN A 25 8.14 -45.76 1.38
CA GLN A 25 9.29 -45.60 0.49
C GLN A 25 10.31 -44.67 1.17
N ARG A 26 11.40 -45.29 1.61
CA ARG A 26 12.65 -44.64 2.00
C ARG A 26 13.22 -43.95 0.76
N CYS A 27 13.53 -42.66 0.86
CA CYS A 27 14.52 -42.04 -0.02
C CYS A 27 15.64 -41.47 0.85
N HIS A 28 16.85 -41.88 0.51
CA HIS A 28 18.10 -41.55 1.18
C HIS A 28 18.43 -40.06 1.06
N ASN A 29 18.97 -39.51 2.15
CA ASN A 29 19.77 -38.28 2.15
C ASN A 29 20.93 -38.41 1.16
N ALA A 30 21.08 -37.42 0.29
CA ALA A 30 22.35 -37.06 -0.32
C ALA A 30 22.54 -35.56 -0.18
N SER A 31 23.36 -35.20 0.80
CA SER A 31 23.85 -33.87 1.09
C SER A 31 24.73 -33.38 -0.06
N SER A 32 24.47 -32.19 -0.57
CA SER A 32 25.46 -31.42 -1.35
C SER A 32 25.35 -29.96 -0.94
N VAL A 33 26.22 -29.60 0.00
CA VAL A 33 26.54 -28.23 0.38
C VAL A 33 27.38 -27.64 -0.76
N ARG A 34 26.91 -26.55 -1.38
CA ARG A 34 27.79 -25.62 -2.10
C ARG A 34 27.75 -24.29 -1.38
N GLY A 35 28.82 -24.04 -0.62
CA GLY A 35 29.12 -22.74 -0.04
C GLY A 35 29.48 -21.76 -1.16
N TYR A 36 28.93 -20.55 -1.08
CA TYR A 36 29.43 -19.40 -1.81
C TYR A 36 30.37 -18.63 -0.90
N SER A 37 31.67 -18.75 -1.18
CA SER A 37 32.70 -17.91 -0.60
C SER A 37 32.75 -16.57 -1.33
N SER A 38 32.65 -15.50 -0.54
CA SER A 38 32.97 -14.13 -0.92
C SER A 38 34.44 -13.97 -1.25
N SER A 39 34.77 -13.32 -2.37
CA SER A 39 36.07 -12.69 -2.58
C SER A 39 35.88 -11.27 -3.08
N SER A 40 36.21 -10.34 -2.19
CA SER A 40 36.55 -8.96 -2.45
C SER A 40 37.80 -8.85 -3.33
N SER A 41 37.78 -8.00 -4.35
CA SER A 41 39.00 -7.47 -4.95
C SER A 41 38.78 -6.04 -5.44
N THR A 42 39.68 -5.19 -4.99
CA THR A 42 39.85 -3.76 -5.18
C THR A 42 40.32 -3.37 -6.59
N ASN A 43 39.86 -2.18 -7.02
CA ASN A 43 40.49 -1.16 -7.90
C ASN A 43 41.50 -1.58 -8.98
N ALA A 44 41.18 -1.26 -10.24
CA ALA A 44 42.01 -0.44 -11.13
C ALA A 44 41.26 -0.09 -12.44
N SER A 45 41.23 1.20 -12.81
CA SER A 45 40.81 1.72 -14.12
C SER A 45 42.05 1.90 -15.04
N PRO A 46 41.94 2.38 -16.29
CA PRO A 46 42.12 1.54 -17.47
C PRO A 46 43.30 1.98 -18.36
N SER A 47 43.69 1.14 -19.32
CA SER A 47 44.55 1.57 -20.43
C SER A 47 44.01 1.11 -21.78
N ASN A 48 44.17 2.02 -22.74
CA ASN A 48 43.72 1.99 -24.12
C ASN A 48 44.21 0.77 -24.91
N ALA A 49 43.39 0.25 -25.83
CA ALA A 49 43.76 0.12 -27.24
C ALA A 49 42.61 -0.43 -28.12
N SER A 50 42.25 0.42 -29.07
CA SER A 50 41.64 0.26 -30.40
C SER A 50 41.60 -1.12 -31.09
N ARG A 51 40.62 -1.20 -32.02
CA ARG A 51 40.61 -1.95 -33.32
C ARG A 51 40.48 -3.48 -33.18
N LYS A 52 39.57 -4.19 -33.85
CA LYS A 52 39.12 -4.09 -35.26
C LYS A 52 37.88 -4.97 -35.47
N ALA A 53 37.00 -4.55 -36.39
CA ALA A 53 35.93 -5.37 -36.95
C ALA A 53 36.45 -6.55 -37.78
N SER A 54 35.70 -7.64 -37.84
CA SER A 54 35.58 -8.47 -39.05
C SER A 54 34.27 -9.24 -39.06
N ARG A 55 33.53 -9.06 -40.16
CA ARG A 55 32.35 -9.81 -40.58
C ARG A 55 32.81 -11.19 -41.08
N ALA A 56 32.03 -12.23 -40.82
CA ALA A 56 31.84 -13.34 -41.75
C ALA A 56 30.56 -14.09 -41.36
N GLY A 57 29.50 -13.90 -42.14
CA GLY A 57 28.34 -14.79 -42.12
C GLY A 57 28.52 -15.86 -43.20
N TRP A 58 28.02 -17.07 -42.95
CA TRP A 58 27.61 -18.03 -43.97
C TRP A 58 26.38 -18.77 -43.45
N ALA A 59 25.29 -18.67 -44.20
CA ALA A 59 24.13 -19.54 -44.13
C ALA A 59 24.39 -20.79 -44.98
N PHE A 60 23.84 -21.95 -44.59
CA PHE A 60 22.76 -22.64 -45.32
C PHE A 60 22.39 -24.00 -44.71
N ALA A 61 21.07 -24.21 -44.63
CA ALA A 61 20.28 -25.44 -44.80
C ALA A 61 20.62 -26.75 -44.06
N GLY A 62 19.68 -27.16 -43.20
CA GLY A 62 18.77 -28.27 -43.53
C GLY A 62 19.24 -29.69 -43.17
N SER A 63 18.56 -30.31 -42.22
CA SER A 63 18.05 -31.70 -42.31
C SER A 63 17.22 -32.04 -41.08
N ALA A 64 15.95 -32.38 -41.32
CA ALA A 64 15.03 -32.95 -40.36
C ALA A 64 15.39 -34.42 -40.10
N LEU A 65 15.31 -34.87 -38.85
CA LEU A 65 15.15 -36.28 -38.50
C LEU A 65 14.42 -36.41 -37.16
N LEU A 66 13.25 -37.06 -37.24
CA LEU A 66 12.40 -37.50 -36.14
C LEU A 66 13.12 -38.51 -35.25
N ILE A 67 13.06 -38.32 -33.93
CA ILE A 67 13.06 -39.43 -32.96
C ILE A 67 11.97 -39.16 -31.94
N ALA A 68 10.90 -39.95 -32.04
CA ALA A 68 9.81 -40.02 -31.09
C ALA A 68 10.26 -40.79 -29.84
N GLY A 69 10.20 -40.15 -28.68
CA GLY A 69 10.40 -40.76 -27.37
C GLY A 69 9.16 -40.56 -26.51
N LEU A 70 8.46 -41.65 -26.19
CA LEU A 70 7.28 -41.70 -25.34
C LEU A 70 7.55 -41.08 -23.95
N MET A 71 6.77 -40.09 -23.57
CA MET A 71 6.47 -39.77 -22.17
C MET A 71 4.95 -39.64 -22.05
N SER A 72 4.32 -40.66 -21.48
CA SER A 72 2.89 -40.70 -21.18
C SER A 72 2.54 -39.62 -20.16
N THR A 73 2.03 -38.48 -20.61
CA THR A 73 1.37 -37.50 -19.74
C THR A 73 0.01 -38.07 -19.33
N ARG A 74 -0.16 -38.30 -18.03
CA ARG A 74 -1.47 -38.60 -17.45
C ARG A 74 -2.37 -37.38 -17.66
N PHE A 75 -3.39 -37.53 -18.49
CA PHE A 75 -4.50 -36.58 -18.60
C PHE A 75 -5.21 -36.49 -17.24
N ILE A 76 -5.13 -35.34 -16.60
CA ILE A 76 -6.05 -34.96 -15.52
C ILE A 76 -7.26 -34.32 -16.21
N PRO A 77 -8.52 -34.76 -15.93
CA PRO A 77 -9.68 -34.20 -16.59
C PRO A 77 -9.82 -32.73 -16.24
N ASP A 78 -10.20 -31.96 -17.27
CA ASP A 78 -10.42 -30.53 -17.29
C ASP A 78 -11.44 -30.12 -16.21
N GLN A 79 -10.95 -29.81 -15.00
CA GLN A 79 -11.79 -29.26 -13.95
C GLN A 79 -12.02 -27.80 -14.32
N LYS A 80 -13.09 -27.54 -15.07
CA LYS A 80 -13.60 -26.20 -15.36
C LYS A 80 -13.59 -25.39 -14.06
N LEU A 81 -12.63 -24.48 -13.94
CA LEU A 81 -12.69 -23.37 -13.01
C LEU A 81 -13.85 -22.49 -13.46
N SER A 82 -15.03 -22.80 -12.90
CA SER A 82 -16.20 -21.95 -13.00
C SER A 82 -15.94 -20.73 -12.12
N CYS A 83 -15.41 -19.66 -12.72
CA CYS A 83 -15.55 -18.33 -12.14
C CYS A 83 -17.04 -17.97 -12.20
N GLU A 84 -17.74 -18.02 -11.07
CA GLU A 84 -19.03 -17.36 -10.91
C GLU A 84 -18.80 -15.84 -10.88
N ALA A 85 -18.49 -15.26 -12.04
CA ALA A 85 -18.76 -13.85 -12.26
C ALA A 85 -20.28 -13.71 -12.34
N LYS A 86 -20.88 -12.90 -11.46
CA LYS A 86 -22.30 -12.53 -11.56
C LYS A 86 -22.59 -12.10 -13.00
N SER A 87 -23.54 -12.76 -13.64
CA SER A 87 -23.90 -12.61 -15.07
C SER A 87 -24.75 -11.37 -15.37
N SER A 88 -24.61 -10.32 -14.58
CA SER A 88 -25.31 -9.05 -14.74
C SER A 88 -24.31 -7.92 -14.53
N PRO A 89 -24.20 -6.95 -15.46
CA PRO A 89 -23.44 -5.74 -15.21
C PRO A 89 -23.89 -5.17 -13.85
N PRO A 90 -22.97 -4.89 -12.92
CA PRO A 90 -23.34 -4.26 -11.66
C PRO A 90 -24.15 -3.02 -11.97
N GLU A 91 -25.35 -2.95 -11.39
CA GLU A 91 -26.24 -1.80 -11.52
C GLU A 91 -25.44 -0.54 -11.18
N LEU A 92 -25.43 0.43 -12.09
CA LEU A 92 -24.57 1.60 -12.04
C LEU A 92 -24.99 2.52 -10.88
N GLN A 93 -24.63 2.15 -9.65
CA GLN A 93 -24.76 3.03 -8.51
C GLN A 93 -23.77 4.18 -8.70
N SER A 94 -24.30 5.39 -8.78
CA SER A 94 -23.49 6.57 -9.08
C SER A 94 -22.56 6.96 -7.92
N LEU A 95 -22.88 6.57 -6.68
CA LEU A 95 -22.16 6.95 -5.46
C LEU A 95 -22.32 5.90 -4.34
N PRO A 96 -21.35 5.75 -3.42
CA PRO A 96 -21.44 4.81 -2.28
C PRO A 96 -22.66 5.07 -1.37
N ASP A 97 -23.45 4.05 -1.05
CA ASP A 97 -24.57 4.18 -0.11
C ASP A 97 -24.06 4.35 1.33
N ILE A 98 -24.34 5.51 1.91
CA ILE A 98 -24.02 5.86 3.31
C ILE A 98 -25.27 6.17 4.13
N SER A 99 -26.47 5.91 3.61
CA SER A 99 -27.75 6.30 4.22
C SER A 99 -27.97 5.76 5.63
N LYS A 100 -27.32 4.64 5.96
CA LYS A 100 -27.43 3.96 7.26
C LYS A 100 -26.34 4.36 8.27
N LEU A 101 -25.41 5.25 7.88
CA LEU A 101 -24.33 5.68 8.75
C LEU A 101 -24.77 6.87 9.59
N ASP A 102 -24.47 6.81 10.89
CA ASP A 102 -24.63 7.93 11.80
C ASP A 102 -23.28 8.61 12.03
N PRO A 103 -23.06 9.84 11.55
CA PRO A 103 -21.83 10.58 11.77
C PRO A 103 -21.50 10.83 13.25
N ALA A 104 -22.50 10.89 14.13
CA ALA A 104 -22.30 11.14 15.56
C ALA A 104 -21.46 10.04 16.22
N VAL A 105 -21.51 8.82 15.68
CA VAL A 105 -20.71 7.68 16.15
C VAL A 105 -19.21 8.00 16.14
N ILE A 106 -18.73 8.80 15.18
CA ILE A 106 -17.28 9.07 15.02
C ILE A 106 -16.70 9.75 16.27
N GLU A 107 -17.47 10.61 16.93
CA GLU A 107 -17.01 11.36 18.11
C GLU A 107 -17.32 10.65 19.44
N ASP A 108 -18.14 9.60 19.45
CA ASP A 108 -18.54 8.92 20.68
C ASP A 108 -17.42 8.00 21.21
N PRO A 109 -16.78 8.31 22.34
CA PRO A 109 -15.70 7.49 22.90
C PRO A 109 -16.18 6.13 23.43
N ASN A 110 -17.49 5.95 23.63
CA ASN A 110 -18.07 4.69 24.09
C ASN A 110 -18.27 3.68 22.95
N VAL A 111 -18.19 4.13 21.69
CA VAL A 111 -18.24 3.25 20.53
C VAL A 111 -16.83 2.72 20.22
N SER A 112 -16.74 1.45 19.83
CA SER A 112 -15.46 0.83 19.47
C SER A 112 -14.75 1.58 18.35
N MET A 113 -13.42 1.67 18.43
CA MET A 113 -12.62 2.36 17.41
C MET A 113 -12.83 1.75 16.01
N ARG A 114 -13.07 0.42 15.94
CA ARG A 114 -13.46 -0.27 14.70
C ARG A 114 -14.64 0.41 14.00
N LYS A 115 -15.74 0.64 14.74
CA LYS A 115 -16.97 1.19 14.17
C LYS A 115 -16.83 2.67 13.85
N ARG A 116 -16.11 3.41 14.69
CA ARG A 116 -15.80 4.84 14.48
C ARG A 116 -14.99 5.05 13.21
N MET A 117 -13.91 4.28 13.04
CA MET A 117 -13.07 4.36 11.85
C MET A 117 -13.78 3.84 10.59
N GLU A 118 -14.55 2.74 10.66
CA GLU A 118 -15.40 2.28 9.54
C GLU A 118 -16.35 3.39 9.06
N THR A 119 -17.05 4.03 10.01
CA THR A 119 -18.00 5.10 9.70
C THR A 119 -17.29 6.28 9.06
N TYR A 120 -16.15 6.69 9.64
CA TYR A 120 -15.31 7.76 9.09
C TYR A 120 -14.86 7.49 7.66
N VAL A 121 -14.25 6.32 7.37
CA VAL A 121 -13.72 6.05 6.02
C VAL A 121 -14.82 5.95 4.97
N LYS A 122 -16.00 5.43 5.30
CA LYS A 122 -17.16 5.40 4.39
C LYS A 122 -17.67 6.81 4.07
N LEU A 123 -17.82 7.66 5.08
CA LEU A 123 -18.23 9.05 4.88
C LEU A 123 -17.19 9.85 4.10
N LEU A 124 -15.91 9.67 4.42
CA LEU A 124 -14.80 10.32 3.72
C LEU A 124 -14.75 9.90 2.24
N GLN A 125 -14.86 8.60 1.94
CA GLN A 125 -14.91 8.09 0.57
C GLN A 125 -16.05 8.74 -0.19
N ARG A 126 -17.26 8.77 0.37
CA ARG A 126 -18.42 9.40 -0.27
C ARG A 126 -18.16 10.87 -0.57
N ARG A 127 -17.62 11.64 0.40
CA ARG A 127 -17.29 13.07 0.23
C ARG A 127 -16.26 13.29 -0.88
N ILE A 128 -15.20 12.48 -0.90
CA ILE A 128 -14.14 12.57 -1.92
C ILE A 128 -14.70 12.22 -3.31
N VAL A 129 -15.42 11.11 -3.44
CA VAL A 129 -15.99 10.66 -4.71
C VAL A 129 -17.00 11.67 -5.26
N ASP A 130 -17.87 12.23 -4.41
CA ASP A 130 -18.81 13.28 -4.83
C ASP A 130 -18.09 14.55 -5.28
N THR A 131 -17.05 14.96 -4.56
CA THR A 131 -16.28 16.18 -4.88
C THR A 131 -15.49 16.00 -6.18
N LEU A 132 -14.76 14.89 -6.34
CA LEU A 132 -14.03 14.59 -7.57
C LEU A 132 -14.99 14.37 -8.74
N GLY A 133 -16.15 13.74 -8.51
CA GLY A 133 -17.17 13.55 -9.55
C GLY A 133 -17.65 14.86 -10.16
N LYS A 134 -17.72 15.96 -9.39
CA LYS A 134 -18.04 17.30 -9.92
C LYS A 134 -16.95 17.89 -10.80
N GLU A 135 -15.71 17.43 -10.63
CA GLU A 135 -14.57 17.87 -11.42
C GLU A 135 -14.42 17.09 -12.74
N GLU A 136 -15.15 16.00 -12.91
CA GLU A 136 -15.09 15.11 -14.09
C GLU A 136 -16.36 15.22 -14.95
N PRO A 137 -16.32 15.93 -16.09
CA PRO A 137 -17.50 16.17 -16.91
C PRO A 137 -17.91 14.98 -17.79
N LYS A 138 -16.99 14.06 -18.11
CA LYS A 138 -17.19 13.04 -19.15
C LYS A 138 -17.49 11.66 -18.60
N ALA A 139 -16.89 11.30 -17.46
CA ALA A 139 -17.01 9.98 -16.86
C ALA A 139 -17.66 10.03 -15.47
N LYS A 140 -18.14 8.88 -15.00
CA LYS A 140 -18.66 8.72 -13.62
C LYS A 140 -17.84 7.68 -12.90
N PHE A 141 -17.76 7.80 -11.58
CA PHE A 141 -17.21 6.74 -10.76
C PHE A 141 -18.08 5.50 -10.86
N PHE A 142 -17.47 4.40 -11.26
CA PHE A 142 -18.00 3.06 -11.11
C PHE A 142 -17.81 2.62 -9.65
N VAL A 143 -18.90 2.23 -9.00
CA VAL A 143 -18.92 1.79 -7.60
C VAL A 143 -19.12 0.28 -7.56
N ASP A 144 -18.18 -0.44 -6.95
CA ASP A 144 -18.23 -1.88 -6.76
C ASP A 144 -18.08 -2.24 -5.28
N THR A 145 -19.12 -2.83 -4.71
CA THR A 145 -19.14 -3.35 -3.35
C THR A 145 -18.89 -4.84 -3.36
N TRP A 146 -17.92 -5.28 -2.56
CA TRP A 146 -17.51 -6.68 -2.50
C TRP A 146 -17.38 -7.17 -1.06
N LEU A 147 -17.50 -8.49 -0.90
CA LEU A 147 -17.37 -9.21 0.36
C LEU A 147 -16.21 -10.20 0.27
N ARG A 148 -15.53 -10.44 1.39
CA ARG A 148 -14.50 -11.49 1.49
C ARG A 148 -15.06 -12.74 2.14
N LYS A 149 -14.64 -13.90 1.61
CA LYS A 149 -14.97 -15.19 2.19
C LYS A 149 -14.42 -15.34 3.61
N GLU A 150 -13.24 -14.78 3.87
CA GLU A 150 -12.57 -14.84 5.16
C GLU A 150 -13.13 -13.85 6.20
N GLY A 151 -13.97 -12.90 5.76
CA GLY A 151 -14.53 -11.85 6.60
C GLY A 151 -14.18 -10.44 6.12
N GLY A 152 -15.17 -9.56 6.22
CA GLY A 152 -15.06 -8.16 5.83
C GLY A 152 -15.61 -7.83 4.45
N GLU A 153 -15.54 -6.55 4.13
CA GLU A 153 -16.10 -5.95 2.93
C GLU A 153 -15.21 -4.83 2.39
N GLY A 154 -15.55 -4.33 1.21
CA GLY A 154 -14.93 -3.13 0.67
C GLY A 154 -15.81 -2.48 -0.38
N ILE A 155 -15.51 -1.21 -0.66
CA ILE A 155 -16.14 -0.43 -1.71
C ILE A 155 -15.03 0.14 -2.57
N SER A 156 -14.99 -0.22 -3.84
CA SER A 156 -14.08 0.35 -4.82
C SER A 156 -14.81 1.36 -5.68
N CYS A 157 -14.37 2.61 -5.67
CA CYS A 157 -14.89 3.66 -6.54
C CYS A 157 -13.82 3.99 -7.57
N VAL A 158 -14.05 3.71 -8.85
CA VAL A 158 -13.04 3.87 -9.91
C VAL A 158 -13.62 4.67 -11.07
N VAL A 159 -12.86 5.62 -11.59
CA VAL A 159 -13.12 6.29 -12.86
C VAL A 159 -11.92 6.08 -13.78
N GLN A 160 -12.19 5.81 -15.06
CA GLN A 160 -11.19 5.61 -16.11
C GLN A 160 -11.62 6.34 -17.37
N ASP A 161 -10.63 6.75 -18.17
CA ASP A 161 -10.84 7.41 -19.46
C ASP A 161 -11.70 8.69 -19.39
N GLY A 162 -11.69 9.35 -18.24
CA GLY A 162 -12.31 10.67 -18.02
C GLY A 162 -11.56 11.79 -18.72
N GLU A 163 -12.16 12.98 -18.74
CA GLU A 163 -11.56 14.21 -19.28
C GLU A 163 -10.55 14.81 -18.29
N THR A 164 -10.91 14.88 -17.02
CA THR A 164 -10.03 15.38 -15.95
C THR A 164 -9.17 14.26 -15.38
N PHE A 165 -9.77 13.10 -15.08
CA PHE A 165 -9.05 11.95 -14.54
C PHE A 165 -8.84 10.91 -15.64
N GLU A 166 -7.58 10.66 -16.01
CA GLU A 166 -7.30 9.52 -16.89
C GLU A 166 -7.59 8.20 -16.14
N LYS A 167 -7.22 8.16 -14.86
CA LYS A 167 -7.65 7.13 -13.92
C LYS A 167 -7.65 7.68 -12.51
N ALA A 168 -8.69 7.39 -11.75
CA ALA A 168 -8.70 7.63 -10.32
C ALA A 168 -9.44 6.49 -9.62
N GLY A 169 -8.94 6.08 -8.46
CA GLY A 169 -9.69 5.19 -7.59
C GLY A 169 -9.63 5.63 -6.15
N VAL A 170 -10.76 5.49 -5.46
CA VAL A 170 -10.96 5.83 -4.07
C VAL A 170 -11.58 4.61 -3.42
N ASN A 171 -10.74 3.78 -2.80
CA ASN A 171 -11.11 2.48 -2.28
C ASN A 171 -11.14 2.49 -0.76
N ILE A 172 -12.11 1.82 -0.18
CA ILE A 172 -12.11 1.46 1.24
C ILE A 172 -12.10 -0.05 1.39
N SER A 173 -11.58 -0.52 2.50
CA SER A 173 -11.63 -1.93 2.89
C SER A 173 -11.82 -2.00 4.39
N ILE A 174 -12.69 -2.91 4.84
CA ILE A 174 -12.99 -3.19 6.24
C ILE A 174 -12.88 -4.70 6.39
N VAL A 175 -11.69 -5.16 6.76
CA VAL A 175 -11.30 -6.56 6.76
C VAL A 175 -11.14 -7.04 8.19
N HIS A 176 -11.64 -8.23 8.47
CA HIS A 176 -11.38 -8.90 9.74
C HIS A 176 -11.22 -10.40 9.50
N GLY A 177 -10.51 -11.06 10.40
CA GLY A 177 -10.25 -12.49 10.28
C GLY A 177 -9.22 -12.94 11.31
N PHE A 178 -8.46 -13.99 10.97
CA PHE A 178 -7.37 -14.50 11.80
C PHE A 178 -6.04 -14.38 11.06
N LEU A 179 -5.03 -13.79 11.70
CA LEU A 179 -3.66 -13.84 11.21
C LEU A 179 -2.94 -15.07 11.77
N PRO A 180 -2.38 -15.94 10.92
CA PRO A 180 -1.59 -17.07 11.39
C PRO A 180 -0.27 -16.59 12.01
N PRO A 181 0.37 -17.38 12.91
CA PRO A 181 1.61 -17.01 13.61
C PRO A 181 2.70 -16.48 12.68
N ARG A 182 2.92 -17.14 11.53
CA ARG A 182 3.91 -16.71 10.53
C ARG A 182 3.63 -15.31 9.96
N ALA A 183 2.37 -14.95 9.76
CA ALA A 183 2.02 -13.61 9.27
C ALA A 183 2.26 -12.54 10.34
N ILE A 184 1.99 -12.87 11.61
CA ILE A 184 2.28 -11.99 12.74
C ILE A 184 3.79 -11.77 12.91
N GLU A 185 4.59 -12.83 12.74
CA GLU A 185 6.06 -12.72 12.73
C GLU A 185 6.57 -11.84 11.60
N GLN A 186 6.05 -12.01 10.38
CA GLN A 186 6.39 -11.14 9.25
C GLN A 186 6.02 -9.69 9.52
N MET A 187 4.83 -9.46 10.09
CA MET A 187 4.37 -8.13 10.49
C MET A 187 5.29 -7.52 11.56
N SER A 188 5.77 -8.30 12.53
CA SER A 188 6.65 -7.80 13.59
C SER A 188 7.99 -7.22 13.09
N ALA A 189 8.42 -7.54 11.86
CA ALA A 189 9.62 -6.95 11.27
C ALA A 189 9.48 -5.45 10.99
N ASP A 190 8.25 -5.00 10.74
CA ASP A 190 7.92 -3.59 10.49
C ASP A 190 7.30 -2.91 11.72
N HIS A 191 7.02 -3.67 12.80
CA HIS A 191 6.26 -3.23 13.97
C HIS A 191 7.00 -3.62 15.27
N SER A 192 7.94 -2.77 15.70
CA SER A 192 8.80 -3.01 16.86
C SER A 192 8.00 -3.25 18.15
N GLY A 193 8.42 -4.24 18.94
CA GLY A 193 7.76 -4.58 20.22
C GLY A 193 6.41 -5.28 20.10
N LEU A 194 5.94 -5.58 18.87
CA LEU A 194 4.67 -6.28 18.63
C LEU A 194 4.59 -7.62 19.38
N ILE A 195 5.62 -8.46 19.24
CA ILE A 195 5.66 -9.80 19.83
C ILE A 195 5.63 -9.75 21.36
N ASP A 196 6.37 -8.81 21.94
CA ASP A 196 6.43 -8.61 23.39
C ASP A 196 5.08 -8.13 23.93
N THR A 197 4.42 -7.23 23.19
CA THR A 197 3.12 -6.64 23.55
C THR A 197 2.00 -7.70 23.52
N ILE A 198 1.92 -8.51 22.47
CA ILE A 198 0.94 -9.62 22.42
C ILE A 198 1.30 -10.74 23.42
N GLY A 199 2.60 -10.93 23.66
CA GLY A 199 3.18 -11.87 24.62
C GLY A 199 2.80 -13.33 24.36
N TYR A 200 2.91 -13.79 23.12
CA TYR A 200 2.72 -15.20 22.72
C TYR A 200 3.99 -15.77 22.10
N LYS A 201 4.23 -17.05 22.33
CA LYS A 201 5.18 -17.84 21.52
C LYS A 201 4.52 -18.21 20.21
N LEU A 202 5.11 -17.80 19.09
CA LEU A 202 4.53 -18.00 17.75
C LEU A 202 5.07 -19.25 17.03
N GLY A 203 6.01 -19.99 17.63
CA GLY A 203 6.51 -21.26 17.09
C GLY A 203 7.50 -21.11 15.93
N SER A 204 8.19 -19.98 15.83
CA SER A 204 9.20 -19.68 14.79
C SER A 204 10.43 -20.59 14.84
N LYS A 205 10.71 -21.20 15.99
CA LYS A 205 11.87 -22.09 16.19
C LYS A 205 11.48 -23.53 15.96
N SER A 206 12.35 -24.26 15.25
CA SER A 206 12.20 -25.70 14.98
C SER A 206 11.87 -26.48 16.27
N GLY A 207 10.66 -27.04 16.35
CA GLY A 207 10.20 -27.87 17.47
C GLY A 207 9.43 -27.12 18.56
N GLU A 208 9.31 -25.79 18.48
CA GLU A 208 8.52 -24.99 19.44
C GLU A 208 7.04 -24.97 19.02
N LYS A 209 6.14 -25.30 19.96
CA LYS A 209 4.70 -25.19 19.71
C LYS A 209 4.25 -23.76 19.95
N ALA A 210 3.48 -23.22 19.00
CA ALA A 210 2.84 -21.92 19.17
C ALA A 210 1.78 -21.97 20.29
N ASP A 211 1.69 -20.91 21.07
CA ASP A 211 0.68 -20.76 22.13
C ASP A 211 -0.72 -20.55 21.55
N VAL A 212 -0.81 -20.02 20.31
CA VAL A 212 -2.07 -19.68 19.63
C VAL A 212 -2.07 -20.14 18.17
N LYS A 213 -3.26 -20.48 17.65
CA LYS A 213 -3.47 -20.82 16.22
C LYS A 213 -3.34 -19.61 15.30
N GLY A 214 -3.42 -18.42 15.88
CA GLY A 214 -3.47 -17.14 15.21
C GLY A 214 -4.17 -16.12 16.09
N LEU A 215 -4.10 -14.84 15.71
CA LEU A 215 -4.75 -13.75 16.41
C LEU A 215 -5.89 -13.19 15.55
N PRO A 216 -7.08 -12.96 16.12
CA PRO A 216 -8.10 -12.14 15.48
C PRO A 216 -7.50 -10.78 15.13
N PHE A 217 -7.76 -10.30 13.91
CA PHE A 217 -7.36 -8.97 13.47
C PHE A 217 -8.53 -8.21 12.89
N PHE A 218 -8.43 -6.89 12.93
CA PHE A 218 -9.28 -5.97 12.20
C PHE A 218 -8.39 -4.92 11.52
N ALA A 219 -8.69 -4.64 10.26
CA ALA A 219 -8.00 -3.64 9.45
C ALA A 219 -9.05 -2.86 8.65
N THR A 220 -9.07 -1.55 8.80
CA THR A 220 -9.93 -0.68 8.00
C THR A 220 -9.14 0.50 7.48
N GLY A 221 -9.45 0.96 6.28
CA GLY A 221 -8.79 2.15 5.74
C GLY A 221 -9.40 2.63 4.44
N LEU A 222 -9.05 3.87 4.11
CA LEU A 222 -9.26 4.47 2.80
C LEU A 222 -7.91 4.60 2.12
N SER A 223 -7.84 4.16 0.86
CA SER A 223 -6.71 4.41 -0.02
C SER A 223 -7.19 4.95 -1.35
N LEU A 224 -6.52 5.98 -1.87
CA LEU A 224 -6.79 6.51 -3.19
C LEU A 224 -5.50 6.81 -3.94
N VAL A 225 -5.61 6.72 -5.26
CA VAL A 225 -4.62 7.22 -6.21
C VAL A 225 -5.37 7.91 -7.34
N ILE A 226 -4.92 9.10 -7.69
CA ILE A 226 -5.49 9.89 -8.77
C ILE A 226 -4.38 10.19 -9.77
N HIS A 227 -4.61 9.83 -11.02
CA HIS A 227 -3.79 10.19 -12.17
C HIS A 227 -4.60 11.14 -13.07
N PRO A 228 -4.42 12.46 -12.93
CA PRO A 228 -5.04 13.42 -13.83
C PRO A 228 -4.58 13.20 -15.26
N ARG A 229 -5.44 13.49 -16.22
CA ARG A 229 -5.09 13.46 -17.65
C ARG A 229 -4.06 14.53 -17.99
N ASN A 230 -4.28 15.75 -17.51
CA ASN A 230 -3.40 16.89 -17.79
C ASN A 230 -2.01 16.70 -17.13
N PRO A 231 -0.89 16.76 -17.87
CA PRO A 231 0.47 16.66 -17.32
C PRO A 231 0.76 17.69 -16.22
N PHE A 232 0.15 18.87 -16.26
CA PHE A 232 0.38 19.91 -15.25
C PHE A 232 -0.38 19.65 -13.94
N ALA A 233 -1.36 18.76 -13.93
CA ALA A 233 -2.07 18.36 -12.72
C ALA A 233 -1.35 17.14 -12.09
N PRO A 234 -0.87 17.25 -10.84
CA PRO A 234 -0.06 16.22 -10.21
C PRO A 234 -0.86 14.95 -9.91
N THR A 235 -0.21 13.80 -10.02
CA THR A 235 -0.70 12.56 -9.39
C THR A 235 -0.67 12.75 -7.88
N VAL A 236 -1.65 12.19 -7.17
CA VAL A 236 -1.68 12.21 -5.71
C VAL A 236 -2.02 10.83 -5.17
N HIS A 237 -1.41 10.49 -4.03
CA HIS A 237 -1.73 9.29 -3.26
C HIS A 237 -2.13 9.69 -1.84
N PHE A 238 -3.04 8.91 -1.28
CA PHE A 238 -3.56 9.08 0.07
C PHE A 238 -3.90 7.72 0.65
N ASN A 239 -3.55 7.52 1.92
CA ASN A 239 -3.91 6.33 2.68
C ASN A 239 -4.10 6.71 4.14
N TYR A 240 -5.22 6.35 4.77
CA TYR A 240 -5.38 6.44 6.22
C TYR A 240 -6.09 5.18 6.69
N ARG A 241 -5.49 4.50 7.67
CA ARG A 241 -5.89 3.17 8.12
C ARG A 241 -5.77 3.02 9.64
N TYR A 242 -6.55 2.08 10.13
CA TYR A 242 -6.51 1.58 11.49
C TYR A 242 -6.34 0.07 11.46
N PHE A 243 -5.49 -0.44 12.33
CA PHE A 243 -5.25 -1.86 12.49
C PHE A 243 -5.28 -2.22 13.96
N GLU A 244 -5.80 -3.41 14.28
CA GLU A 244 -5.70 -3.99 15.61
C GLU A 244 -5.62 -5.52 15.57
N LEU A 245 -4.98 -6.08 16.61
CA LEU A 245 -5.05 -7.50 16.97
C LEU A 245 -5.79 -7.63 18.28
N ALA A 246 -6.50 -8.74 18.47
CA ALA A 246 -7.13 -9.10 19.73
C ALA A 246 -6.60 -10.44 20.25
N HIS A 247 -6.83 -10.71 21.54
CA HIS A 247 -6.55 -12.02 22.12
C HIS A 247 -7.64 -13.03 21.69
N PRO A 248 -7.29 -14.24 21.21
CA PRO A 248 -8.28 -15.26 20.89
C PRO A 248 -8.93 -15.82 22.17
N PRO A 249 -10.17 -16.32 22.14
CA PRO A 249 -10.83 -16.86 23.33
C PRO A 249 -10.17 -18.12 23.90
N LYS A 250 -9.43 -18.87 23.07
CA LYS A 250 -8.75 -20.12 23.45
C LYS A 250 -7.31 -20.15 22.97
N LEU A 251 -6.46 -20.83 23.71
CA LEU A 251 -5.09 -21.16 23.32
C LEU A 251 -5.06 -22.33 22.31
N GLN A 252 -3.89 -22.61 21.75
CA GLN A 252 -3.65 -23.70 20.79
C GLN A 252 -4.11 -25.06 21.32
N ASP A 253 -3.92 -25.31 22.62
CA ASP A 253 -4.28 -26.56 23.31
C ASP A 253 -5.78 -26.66 23.65
N GLY A 254 -6.56 -25.63 23.35
CA GLY A 254 -8.00 -25.57 23.60
C GLY A 254 -8.39 -25.02 24.98
N SER A 255 -7.43 -24.75 25.85
CA SER A 255 -7.68 -24.12 27.15
C SER A 255 -8.15 -22.64 26.99
N PRO A 256 -8.90 -22.09 27.97
CA PRO A 256 -9.27 -20.68 27.97
C PRO A 256 -8.02 -19.78 27.98
N ASN A 257 -8.05 -18.72 27.18
CA ASN A 257 -6.95 -17.77 27.13
C ASN A 257 -7.06 -16.75 28.28
N PRO A 258 -6.11 -16.69 29.22
CA PRO A 258 -6.19 -15.78 30.37
C PRO A 258 -6.09 -14.29 29.99
N LYS A 259 -5.62 -13.98 28.77
CA LYS A 259 -5.55 -12.61 28.26
C LYS A 259 -6.84 -12.16 27.55
N TYR A 260 -7.78 -13.07 27.31
CA TYR A 260 -9.05 -12.75 26.65
C TYR A 260 -10.07 -12.22 27.67
N ASP A 261 -10.71 -11.10 27.34
CA ASP A 261 -11.78 -10.51 28.13
C ASP A 261 -13.14 -10.87 27.51
N PRO A 262 -13.93 -11.80 28.10
CA PRO A 262 -15.22 -12.18 27.56
C PRO A 262 -16.28 -11.07 27.68
N ALA A 263 -16.09 -10.08 28.56
CA ALA A 263 -16.98 -8.92 28.64
C ALA A 263 -16.68 -7.90 27.55
N ASN A 264 -15.45 -7.89 27.01
CA ASN A 264 -15.00 -6.98 25.96
C ASN A 264 -14.28 -7.76 24.83
N PRO A 265 -15.01 -8.55 24.02
CA PRO A 265 -14.40 -9.41 22.99
C PRO A 265 -13.63 -8.65 21.91
N ASP A 266 -13.94 -7.35 21.73
CA ASP A 266 -13.30 -6.46 20.77
C ASP A 266 -12.18 -5.62 21.40
N LYS A 267 -11.79 -5.90 22.66
CA LYS A 267 -10.66 -5.21 23.29
C LYS A 267 -9.37 -5.55 22.53
N PRO A 268 -8.69 -4.55 21.93
CA PRO A 268 -7.46 -4.82 21.20
C PRO A 268 -6.34 -5.18 22.19
N ALA A 269 -5.53 -6.18 21.82
CA ALA A 269 -4.24 -6.47 22.44
C ALA A 269 -3.19 -5.43 22.04
N VAL A 270 -3.22 -5.03 20.76
CA VAL A 270 -2.38 -3.99 20.17
C VAL A 270 -3.15 -3.35 19.02
N TRP A 271 -2.91 -2.08 18.76
CA TRP A 271 -3.52 -1.34 17.68
C TRP A 271 -2.62 -0.19 17.26
N TRP A 272 -2.79 0.30 16.03
CA TRP A 272 -2.13 1.51 15.56
C TRP A 272 -2.91 2.16 14.42
N PHE A 273 -2.66 3.45 14.23
CA PHE A 273 -2.99 4.14 13.01
C PHE A 273 -1.78 4.19 12.09
N GLY A 274 -2.04 4.23 10.79
CA GLY A 274 -1.04 4.52 9.78
C GLY A 274 -1.66 5.34 8.67
N GLY A 275 -0.85 6.07 7.93
CA GLY A 275 -1.35 6.84 6.82
C GLY A 275 -0.35 7.82 6.22
N GLY A 276 -0.88 8.65 5.34
CA GLY A 276 -0.09 9.63 4.62
C GLY A 276 -0.82 10.18 3.41
N THR A 277 -0.35 11.32 2.95
CA THR A 277 -0.77 11.95 1.71
C THR A 277 0.48 12.48 1.03
N ASP A 278 0.70 12.14 -0.24
CA ASP A 278 1.89 12.55 -0.99
C ASP A 278 1.56 12.98 -2.43
N LEU A 279 2.35 13.92 -2.94
CA LEU A 279 2.15 14.57 -4.23
C LEU A 279 3.24 14.18 -5.23
N THR A 280 2.82 13.81 -6.44
CA THR A 280 3.69 13.34 -7.53
C THR A 280 3.46 14.20 -8.78
N PRO A 281 4.09 15.40 -8.86
CA PRO A 281 4.00 16.25 -10.04
C PRO A 281 4.80 15.73 -11.22
N ILE A 282 4.38 16.11 -12.43
CA ILE A 282 5.13 15.87 -13.68
C ILE A 282 6.01 17.09 -14.01
N TYR A 283 5.51 18.28 -13.68
CA TYR A 283 6.21 19.56 -13.74
C TYR A 283 6.12 20.26 -12.39
N LEU A 284 7.20 20.94 -11.99
CA LEU A 284 7.29 21.57 -10.68
C LEU A 284 6.67 22.96 -10.68
N PHE A 285 5.62 23.14 -9.88
CA PHE A 285 5.04 24.43 -9.54
C PHE A 285 5.23 24.69 -8.04
N ASP A 286 6.17 25.56 -7.67
CA ASP A 286 6.52 25.79 -6.25
C ASP A 286 5.29 26.19 -5.43
N SER A 287 4.38 27.01 -5.99
CA SER A 287 3.13 27.42 -5.34
C SER A 287 2.26 26.23 -4.93
N ASP A 288 2.19 25.20 -5.76
CA ASP A 288 1.33 24.05 -5.55
C ASP A 288 1.90 23.16 -4.46
N VAL A 289 3.22 22.94 -4.50
CA VAL A 289 3.91 22.11 -3.51
C VAL A 289 3.91 22.81 -2.16
N THR A 290 4.16 24.12 -2.11
CA THR A 290 4.05 24.90 -0.88
C THR A 290 2.62 24.91 -0.34
N HIS A 291 1.58 25.09 -1.18
CA HIS A 291 0.18 25.00 -0.75
C HIS A 291 -0.14 23.64 -0.13
N PHE A 292 0.24 22.56 -0.82
CA PHE A 292 0.03 21.19 -0.38
C PHE A 292 0.69 20.93 0.98
N HIS A 293 1.98 21.24 1.11
CA HIS A 293 2.73 21.02 2.34
C HIS A 293 2.28 21.94 3.49
N ASN A 294 1.96 23.21 3.23
CA ASN A 294 1.44 24.10 4.26
C ASN A 294 0.07 23.65 4.78
N THR A 295 -0.81 23.15 3.91
CA THR A 295 -2.11 22.61 4.33
C THR A 295 -1.94 21.42 5.26
N LEU A 296 -1.04 20.48 4.92
CA LEU A 296 -0.73 19.32 5.75
C LEU A 296 -0.04 19.74 7.07
N LYS A 297 0.93 20.66 7.02
CA LYS A 297 1.64 21.16 8.20
C LYS A 297 0.69 21.86 9.17
N GLN A 298 -0.12 22.80 8.70
CA GLN A 298 -1.08 23.53 9.54
C GLN A 298 -2.07 22.57 10.21
N THR A 299 -2.52 21.55 9.47
CA THR A 299 -3.40 20.52 10.02
C THR A 299 -2.70 19.67 11.08
N ALA A 300 -1.46 19.25 10.83
CA ALA A 300 -0.67 18.48 11.80
C ALA A 300 -0.34 19.31 13.06
N ASP A 301 0.14 20.54 12.89
CA ASP A 301 0.53 21.46 13.95
C ASP A 301 -0.65 21.82 14.88
N ALA A 302 -1.90 21.79 14.37
CA ALA A 302 -3.10 21.98 15.18
C ALA A 302 -3.33 20.83 16.20
N HIS A 303 -2.70 19.68 15.98
CA HIS A 303 -2.75 18.52 16.87
C HIS A 303 -1.44 18.30 17.64
N ASP A 304 -0.29 18.42 16.98
CA ASP A 304 1.04 18.36 17.58
C ASP A 304 2.11 18.88 16.59
N ARG A 305 2.99 19.78 17.04
CA ARG A 305 4.00 20.41 16.16
C ARG A 305 5.13 19.46 15.75
N HIS A 306 5.29 18.33 16.44
CA HIS A 306 6.30 17.32 16.11
C HIS A 306 5.82 16.36 15.01
N PHE A 307 4.52 16.31 14.70
CA PHE A 307 3.99 15.43 13.67
C PHE A 307 4.52 15.72 12.27
N TYR A 308 4.36 16.96 11.78
CA TYR A 308 4.76 17.31 10.42
C TYR A 308 6.26 17.05 10.13
N PRO A 309 7.23 17.55 10.92
CA PRO A 309 8.65 17.36 10.60
C PRO A 309 9.05 15.88 10.57
N VAL A 310 8.53 15.06 11.50
CA VAL A 310 8.83 13.62 11.53
C VAL A 310 8.20 12.91 10.33
N TRP A 311 6.92 13.14 10.07
CA TRP A 311 6.19 12.43 9.01
C TRP A 311 6.56 12.89 7.61
N LYS A 312 6.97 14.16 7.44
CA LYS A 312 7.54 14.66 6.19
C LYS A 312 8.88 13.98 5.90
N ALA A 313 9.77 13.95 6.90
CA ALA A 313 11.08 13.31 6.75
C ALA A 313 10.96 11.82 6.42
N TRP A 314 10.01 11.11 7.04
CA TRP A 314 9.71 9.72 6.70
C TRP A 314 9.10 9.59 5.29
N CYS A 315 8.22 10.51 4.89
CA CYS A 315 7.65 10.51 3.53
C CYS A 315 8.72 10.61 2.44
N ASP A 316 9.72 11.47 2.62
CA ASP A 316 10.82 11.68 1.67
C ASP A 316 11.64 10.41 1.41
N THR A 317 11.77 9.55 2.42
CA THR A 317 12.57 8.32 2.36
C THR A 317 11.73 7.09 2.06
N TYR A 318 10.46 7.06 2.46
CA TYR A 318 9.55 5.96 2.16
C TYR A 318 9.31 5.85 0.65
N PHE A 319 9.09 6.98 -0.02
CA PHE A 319 8.82 7.04 -1.45
C PHE A 319 10.07 7.18 -2.33
N LEU A 320 11.25 6.87 -1.80
CA LEU A 320 12.48 6.78 -2.57
C LEU A 320 12.41 5.59 -3.54
N ILE A 321 12.96 5.75 -4.74
CA ILE A 321 13.20 4.68 -5.71
C ILE A 321 14.72 4.40 -5.71
N PRO A 322 15.21 3.47 -4.87
CA PRO A 322 16.65 3.26 -4.66
C PRO A 322 17.45 3.08 -5.95
N HIS A 323 16.94 2.28 -6.89
CA HIS A 323 17.65 2.00 -8.15
C HIS A 323 17.67 3.18 -9.13
N ARG A 324 16.93 4.27 -8.85
CA ARG A 324 16.95 5.53 -9.60
C ARG A 324 17.61 6.68 -8.83
N ASN A 325 17.77 6.51 -7.53
CA ASN A 325 18.21 7.55 -6.60
C ASN A 325 17.38 8.85 -6.73
N GLU A 326 16.04 8.69 -6.81
CA GLU A 326 15.07 9.78 -6.86
C GLU A 326 13.82 9.39 -6.06
N SER A 327 13.14 10.34 -5.45
CA SER A 327 11.81 10.14 -4.88
C SER A 327 10.77 10.03 -5.98
N ARG A 328 9.68 9.30 -5.70
CA ARG A 328 8.51 9.17 -6.58
C ARG A 328 7.93 10.55 -6.93
N GLY A 329 7.85 11.42 -5.93
CA GLY A 329 7.27 12.76 -6.01
C GLY A 329 7.92 13.71 -5.01
N VAL A 330 7.25 14.83 -4.74
CA VAL A 330 7.76 15.91 -3.87
C VAL A 330 7.46 15.70 -2.38
N GLY A 331 6.92 14.52 -2.05
CA GLY A 331 6.63 14.12 -0.67
C GLY A 331 5.27 14.61 -0.19
N GLY A 332 5.18 14.82 1.11
CA GLY A 332 3.95 15.10 1.84
C GLY A 332 4.15 14.67 3.29
N ILE A 333 3.26 13.83 3.81
CA ILE A 333 3.43 13.18 5.11
C ILE A 333 3.24 11.67 4.99
N PHE A 334 3.99 10.91 5.78
CA PHE A 334 3.84 9.47 5.93
C PHE A 334 4.11 9.05 7.37
N PHE A 335 3.25 8.20 7.91
CA PHE A 335 3.39 7.63 9.24
C PHE A 335 2.83 6.21 9.30
N ASP A 336 3.38 5.44 10.22
CA ASP A 336 2.91 4.12 10.62
C ASP A 336 3.12 3.98 12.13
N ASP A 337 2.58 2.92 12.72
CA ASP A 337 2.79 2.61 14.15
C ASP A 337 2.31 3.68 15.14
N LEU A 338 1.44 4.59 14.72
CA LEU A 338 0.95 5.66 15.60
C LEU A 338 -0.04 5.07 16.62
N ASN A 339 0.41 4.89 17.86
CA ASN A 339 -0.34 4.23 18.92
C ASN A 339 -0.10 4.85 20.31
N THR A 340 -0.85 4.40 21.31
CA THR A 340 -0.57 4.69 22.72
C THR A 340 -0.49 3.40 23.54
N THR A 341 0.37 3.37 24.56
CA THR A 341 0.55 2.20 25.44
C THR A 341 -0.47 2.13 26.56
N ALA A 342 -1.05 3.27 26.94
CA ALA A 342 -2.12 3.39 27.92
C ALA A 342 -3.32 4.19 27.37
N ASN A 343 -4.47 4.05 28.04
CA ASN A 343 -5.67 4.85 27.75
C ASN A 343 -5.64 6.24 28.42
N THR A 344 -4.58 6.58 29.13
CA THR A 344 -4.36 7.90 29.72
C THR A 344 -3.52 8.78 28.80
N PRO A 345 -3.69 10.12 28.82
CA PRO A 345 -2.84 11.03 28.06
C PRO A 345 -1.36 10.83 28.39
N GLN A 346 -0.53 10.60 27.37
CA GLN A 346 0.93 10.45 27.53
C GLN A 346 1.69 10.90 26.28
N PRO A 347 2.96 11.31 26.40
CA PRO A 347 3.82 11.49 25.23
C PRO A 347 3.88 10.20 24.41
N VAL A 348 3.79 10.30 23.10
CA VAL A 348 3.81 9.17 22.17
C VAL A 348 5.15 9.16 21.45
N GLU A 349 5.80 8.01 21.43
CA GLU A 349 7.00 7.80 20.60
C GLU A 349 6.64 7.87 19.13
N LEU A 350 7.38 8.69 18.39
CA LEU A 350 7.18 8.88 16.97
C LEU A 350 8.16 7.98 16.21
N SER A 351 7.63 7.07 15.40
CA SER A 351 8.48 6.31 14.49
C SER A 351 9.02 7.22 13.39
N HIS A 352 10.33 7.18 13.19
CA HIS A 352 11.01 7.88 12.09
C HIS A 352 11.17 6.98 10.86
N GLY A 353 10.79 5.71 10.95
CA GLY A 353 10.98 4.70 9.92
C GLY A 353 12.38 4.73 9.29
N ASN A 354 12.46 5.13 8.03
CA ASN A 354 13.71 5.23 7.28
C ASN A 354 14.14 6.67 7.00
N ALA A 355 13.65 7.65 7.77
CA ALA A 355 13.98 9.06 7.64
C ALA A 355 15.49 9.31 7.68
N LYS A 356 15.95 10.34 6.95
CA LYS A 356 17.34 10.79 7.02
C LYS A 356 17.56 11.52 8.35
N ASN A 357 18.69 11.23 9.01
CA ASN A 357 19.11 11.86 10.28
C ASN A 357 18.02 11.82 11.37
N PRO A 358 17.52 10.64 11.75
CA PRO A 358 16.40 10.51 12.70
C PRO A 358 16.71 11.16 14.06
N ASP A 359 17.97 11.16 14.49
CA ASP A 359 18.41 11.78 15.75
C ASP A 359 18.19 13.30 15.80
N SER A 360 18.05 13.95 14.64
CA SER A 360 17.77 15.39 14.54
C SER A 360 16.28 15.73 14.59
N LEU A 361 15.42 14.72 14.53
CA LEU A 361 13.96 14.86 14.55
C LEU A 361 13.41 14.69 15.98
N PRO A 362 12.23 15.26 16.28
CA PRO A 362 11.56 14.98 17.54
C PRO A 362 11.33 13.48 17.74
N GLN A 363 11.68 12.96 18.91
CA GLN A 363 11.56 11.52 19.23
C GLN A 363 10.18 11.15 19.77
N GLN A 364 9.48 12.11 20.37
CA GLN A 364 8.16 11.96 20.95
C GLN A 364 7.30 13.18 20.61
N THR A 365 5.99 13.04 20.76
CA THR A 365 5.04 14.15 20.65
C THR A 365 5.32 15.26 21.65
N GLU A 366 5.02 16.50 21.29
CA GLU A 366 5.11 17.65 22.19
C GLU A 366 4.01 17.58 23.26
N LEU A 367 2.81 17.13 22.85
CA LEU A 367 1.63 17.04 23.68
C LEU A 367 1.36 15.59 24.12
N PRO A 368 0.70 15.39 25.27
CA PRO A 368 0.22 14.07 25.66
C PRO A 368 -1.00 13.67 24.81
N HIS A 369 -1.01 12.44 24.30
CA HIS A 369 -2.09 11.91 23.48
C HIS A 369 -2.77 10.68 24.10
N THR A 370 -4.02 10.50 23.71
CA THR A 370 -4.82 9.28 23.90
C THR A 370 -5.12 8.68 22.54
N ARG A 371 -5.65 7.46 22.50
CA ARG A 371 -6.18 6.87 21.26
C ARG A 371 -7.19 7.79 20.56
N ASP A 372 -8.03 8.49 21.32
CA ASP A 372 -9.04 9.38 20.76
C ASP A 372 -8.45 10.67 20.19
N SER A 373 -7.44 11.27 20.84
CA SER A 373 -6.79 12.46 20.28
C SER A 373 -5.93 12.12 19.06
N LEU A 374 -5.32 10.94 19.01
CA LEU A 374 -4.65 10.44 17.79
C LEU A 374 -5.65 10.18 16.67
N PHE A 375 -6.81 9.59 16.97
CA PHE A 375 -7.87 9.41 15.99
C PHE A 375 -8.38 10.74 15.44
N ALA A 376 -8.54 11.76 16.29
CA ALA A 376 -8.88 13.11 15.84
C ALA A 376 -7.84 13.68 14.88
N ALA A 377 -6.54 13.52 15.18
CA ALA A 377 -5.45 13.96 14.28
C ALA A 377 -5.48 13.22 12.93
N VAL A 378 -5.64 11.90 12.95
CA VAL A 378 -5.76 11.06 11.75
C VAL A 378 -6.94 11.51 10.87
N ARG A 379 -8.08 11.82 11.47
CA ARG A 379 -9.24 12.35 10.74
C ARG A 379 -9.00 13.73 10.17
N ALA A 380 -8.40 14.64 10.93
CA ALA A 380 -8.11 15.99 10.46
C ALA A 380 -7.20 15.96 9.22
N LEU A 381 -6.15 15.12 9.25
CA LEU A 381 -5.24 14.93 8.12
C LEU A 381 -5.93 14.25 6.94
N GLY A 382 -6.80 13.27 7.21
CA GLY A 382 -7.64 12.65 6.19
C GLY A 382 -8.58 13.66 5.49
N ASP A 383 -9.13 14.59 6.28
CA ASP A 383 -10.04 15.64 5.82
C ASP A 383 -9.31 16.77 5.08
N ALA A 384 -8.04 17.02 5.40
CA ALA A 384 -7.17 18.01 4.76
C ALA A 384 -6.79 17.65 3.31
N PHE A 385 -7.05 16.41 2.86
CA PHE A 385 -6.78 15.98 1.49
C PHE A 385 -7.43 16.87 0.43
N LEU A 386 -8.75 17.11 0.53
CA LEU A 386 -9.46 17.92 -0.47
C LEU A 386 -8.97 19.38 -0.47
N PRO A 387 -8.84 20.07 0.68
CA PRO A 387 -8.22 21.40 0.73
C PRO A 387 -6.79 21.44 0.17
N ALA A 388 -5.98 20.41 0.39
CA ALA A 388 -4.61 20.35 -0.09
C ALA A 388 -4.52 20.12 -1.61
N TYR A 389 -5.40 19.29 -2.18
CA TYR A 389 -5.27 18.82 -3.57
C TYR A 389 -6.22 19.51 -4.55
N LEU A 390 -7.47 19.77 -4.16
CA LEU A 390 -8.50 20.25 -5.08
C LEU A 390 -8.16 21.61 -5.73
N PRO A 391 -7.63 22.62 -5.00
CA PRO A 391 -7.24 23.89 -5.61
C PRO A 391 -6.16 23.72 -6.68
N ILE A 392 -5.19 22.83 -6.44
CA ILE A 392 -4.13 22.51 -7.40
C ILE A 392 -4.74 21.89 -8.65
N LEU A 393 -5.58 20.86 -8.49
CA LEU A 393 -6.26 20.20 -9.61
C LEU A 393 -7.06 21.21 -10.46
N GLN A 394 -7.85 22.06 -9.83
CA GLN A 394 -8.73 23.03 -10.50
C GLN A 394 -7.96 24.05 -11.34
N VAL A 395 -6.81 24.52 -10.85
CA VAL A 395 -5.93 25.43 -11.60
C VAL A 395 -5.27 24.70 -12.77
N ARG A 396 -4.76 23.49 -12.54
CA ARG A 396 -3.90 22.81 -13.51
C ARG A 396 -4.63 22.05 -14.60
N LYS A 397 -5.82 21.49 -14.31
CA LYS A 397 -6.51 20.57 -15.23
C LYS A 397 -6.88 21.18 -16.60
N ARG A 398 -6.96 22.51 -16.70
CA ARG A 398 -7.32 23.25 -17.93
C ARG A 398 -6.14 23.82 -18.70
N MET A 399 -4.91 23.62 -18.24
CA MET A 399 -3.73 24.16 -18.92
C MET A 399 -3.52 23.45 -20.28
N PRO A 400 -3.25 24.18 -21.37
CA PRO A 400 -2.92 23.54 -22.65
C PRO A 400 -1.57 22.83 -22.54
N PHE A 401 -1.47 21.61 -23.07
CA PHE A 401 -0.26 20.80 -23.06
C PHE A 401 0.02 20.25 -24.47
N THR A 402 1.26 19.84 -24.72
CA THR A 402 1.72 19.27 -25.99
C THR A 402 1.92 17.76 -25.89
N ALA A 403 2.12 17.09 -27.03
CA ALA A 403 2.45 15.65 -27.05
C ALA A 403 3.75 15.32 -26.27
N GLU A 404 4.68 16.27 -26.22
CA GLU A 404 5.91 16.15 -25.42
C GLU A 404 5.63 16.13 -23.91
N ASP A 405 4.64 16.90 -23.44
CA ASP A 405 4.22 16.87 -22.02
C ASP A 405 3.59 15.51 -21.67
N GLU A 406 2.78 14.94 -22.58
CA GLU A 406 2.20 13.61 -22.40
C GLU A 406 3.27 12.51 -22.39
N GLU A 407 4.28 12.60 -23.25
CA GLU A 407 5.40 11.65 -23.26
C GLU A 407 6.18 11.73 -21.94
N TRP A 408 6.50 12.95 -21.48
CA TRP A 408 7.16 13.15 -20.19
C TRP A 408 6.31 12.64 -19.01
N GLN A 409 5.00 12.91 -19.03
CA GLN A 409 4.06 12.36 -18.05
C GLN A 409 4.10 10.83 -18.03
N ALA A 410 4.11 10.17 -19.19
CA ALA A 410 4.17 8.72 -19.27
C ALA A 410 5.50 8.16 -18.72
N ILE A 411 6.63 8.85 -18.94
CA ILE A 411 7.93 8.48 -18.36
C ILE A 411 7.90 8.59 -16.83
N ARG A 412 7.40 9.70 -16.28
CA ARG A 412 7.27 9.89 -14.83
C ARG A 412 6.30 8.88 -14.21
N ARG A 413 5.22 8.52 -14.89
CA ARG A 413 4.31 7.45 -14.49
C ARG A 413 4.98 6.06 -14.51
N GLY A 414 5.95 5.84 -15.40
CA GLY A 414 6.81 4.66 -15.35
C GLY A 414 7.55 4.52 -14.02
N ARG A 415 8.01 5.64 -13.43
CA ARG A 415 8.62 5.65 -12.08
C ARG A 415 7.61 5.35 -10.98
N TYR A 416 6.38 5.83 -11.12
CA TYR A 416 5.28 5.49 -10.21
C TYR A 416 5.02 3.99 -10.18
N VAL A 417 4.99 3.34 -11.36
CA VAL A 417 4.86 1.88 -11.51
C VAL A 417 6.07 1.15 -10.91
N GLU A 418 7.29 1.61 -11.19
CA GLU A 418 8.51 1.04 -10.60
C GLU A 418 8.46 1.03 -9.07
N PHE A 419 8.03 2.13 -8.45
CA PHE A 419 7.89 2.18 -6.99
C PHE A 419 6.85 1.18 -6.48
N ASN A 420 5.62 1.22 -7.02
CA ASN A 420 4.52 0.42 -6.52
C ASN A 420 4.77 -1.09 -6.65
N LEU A 421 5.41 -1.53 -7.74
CA LEU A 421 5.66 -2.95 -7.96
C LEU A 421 6.89 -3.50 -7.23
N VAL A 422 7.88 -2.66 -6.92
CA VAL A 422 9.17 -3.11 -6.36
C VAL A 422 9.30 -2.82 -4.87
N TYR A 423 8.82 -1.66 -4.41
CA TYR A 423 9.13 -1.13 -3.08
C TYR A 423 7.91 -0.91 -2.18
N ASP A 424 6.73 -0.64 -2.73
CA ASP A 424 5.55 -0.37 -1.91
C ASP A 424 5.14 -1.59 -1.06
N ARG A 425 5.24 -1.43 0.27
CA ARG A 425 4.91 -2.48 1.24
C ARG A 425 3.45 -2.90 1.13
N GLY A 426 2.54 -1.94 0.92
CA GLY A 426 1.10 -2.20 0.82
C GLY A 426 0.74 -3.06 -0.39
N THR A 427 1.26 -2.71 -1.57
CA THR A 427 1.08 -3.48 -2.80
C THR A 427 1.66 -4.89 -2.67
N LYS A 428 2.90 -5.01 -2.18
CA LYS A 428 3.55 -6.32 -2.02
C LYS A 428 2.80 -7.23 -1.04
N PHE A 429 2.39 -6.70 0.11
CA PHE A 429 1.59 -7.42 1.09
C PHE A 429 0.24 -7.85 0.51
N GLY A 430 -0.45 -6.95 -0.19
CA GLY A 430 -1.72 -7.24 -0.85
C GLY A 430 -1.61 -8.36 -1.88
N LEU A 431 -0.61 -8.33 -2.76
CA LEU A 431 -0.39 -9.36 -3.77
C LEU A 431 -0.03 -10.73 -3.18
N GLN A 432 0.59 -10.75 -2.00
CA GLN A 432 0.96 -11.98 -1.28
C GLN A 432 -0.16 -12.51 -0.38
N THR A 433 -1.20 -11.73 -0.12
CA THR A 433 -2.32 -12.11 0.74
C THR A 433 -3.30 -13.00 -0.02
N PRO A 434 -3.53 -14.26 0.42
CA PRO A 434 -4.50 -15.13 -0.22
C PRO A 434 -5.91 -14.54 -0.21
N GLY A 435 -6.61 -14.64 -1.34
CA GLY A 435 -7.98 -14.12 -1.50
C GLY A 435 -8.07 -12.59 -1.54
N ALA A 436 -6.95 -11.87 -1.58
CA ALA A 436 -6.97 -10.43 -1.79
C ALA A 436 -7.46 -10.07 -3.20
N ARG A 437 -8.20 -8.97 -3.30
CA ARG A 437 -8.73 -8.48 -4.57
C ARG A 437 -7.64 -7.73 -5.34
N ILE A 438 -6.96 -8.44 -6.24
CA ILE A 438 -5.82 -7.93 -7.02
C ILE A 438 -6.19 -6.66 -7.81
N GLU A 439 -7.38 -6.60 -8.41
CA GLU A 439 -7.89 -5.41 -9.12
C GLU A 439 -7.95 -4.16 -8.22
N SER A 440 -8.31 -4.32 -6.95
CA SER A 440 -8.34 -3.21 -5.98
C SER A 440 -6.94 -2.75 -5.58
N ILE A 441 -5.96 -3.67 -5.57
CA ILE A 441 -4.55 -3.39 -5.24
C ILE A 441 -3.88 -2.64 -6.40
N LEU A 442 -4.05 -3.15 -7.63
CA LEU A 442 -3.46 -2.59 -8.84
C LEU A 442 -4.23 -1.39 -9.41
N MET A 443 -5.29 -0.96 -8.73
CA MET A 443 -5.98 0.31 -9.01
C MET A 443 -4.99 1.49 -9.04
N SER A 444 -3.96 1.44 -8.20
CA SER A 444 -2.89 2.45 -8.10
C SER A 444 -2.04 2.62 -9.36
N LEU A 445 -2.09 1.69 -10.32
CA LEU A 445 -1.31 1.80 -11.55
C LEU A 445 -2.00 2.76 -12.53
N PRO A 446 -1.25 3.65 -13.21
CA PRO A 446 -1.81 4.56 -14.22
C PRO A 446 -2.30 3.81 -15.45
N LEU A 447 -3.14 4.47 -16.26
CA LEU A 447 -3.61 3.88 -17.52
C LEU A 447 -2.47 3.73 -18.53
N LYS A 448 -1.53 4.68 -18.55
CA LYS A 448 -0.37 4.69 -19.45
C LYS A 448 0.91 5.01 -18.69
N ALA A 449 1.97 4.29 -19.05
CA ALA A 449 3.34 4.53 -18.57
C ALA A 449 4.34 4.20 -19.70
N ARG A 450 5.54 4.77 -19.64
CA ARG A 450 6.57 4.63 -20.66
C ARG A 450 7.95 4.49 -20.03
N TRP A 451 8.82 3.71 -20.68
CA TRP A 451 10.22 3.57 -20.32
C TRP A 451 11.09 3.85 -21.54
N ILE A 452 12.03 4.79 -21.41
CA ILE A 452 12.97 5.16 -22.46
C ILE A 452 14.39 4.89 -21.97
N TYR A 453 15.14 4.12 -22.75
CA TYR A 453 16.54 3.83 -22.46
C TYR A 453 17.40 5.07 -22.70
N GLY A 454 18.24 5.43 -21.73
CA GLY A 454 19.17 6.55 -21.86
C GLY A 454 18.52 7.94 -22.00
N HIS A 455 17.32 8.14 -21.46
CA HIS A 455 16.65 9.45 -21.52
C HIS A 455 17.55 10.55 -20.91
N PRO A 456 17.73 11.70 -21.56
CA PRO A 456 18.71 12.72 -21.15
C PRO A 456 18.42 13.34 -19.77
N VAL A 457 17.14 13.46 -19.39
CA VAL A 457 16.73 14.04 -18.09
C VAL A 457 16.48 13.00 -16.99
N SER A 458 15.59 12.02 -17.25
CA SER A 458 15.20 10.97 -16.29
C SER A 458 16.08 9.71 -16.30
N GLY A 459 17.13 9.67 -17.12
CA GLY A 459 18.11 8.59 -17.11
C GLY A 459 18.92 8.53 -15.82
N MET A 460 19.69 7.44 -15.65
CA MET A 460 20.64 7.29 -14.55
C MET A 460 21.87 8.19 -14.70
N GLN A 461 22.17 8.59 -15.93
CA GLN A 461 23.25 9.53 -16.21
C GLN A 461 22.75 10.93 -15.88
N LYS A 462 23.55 11.69 -15.13
CA LYS A 462 23.30 13.13 -14.97
C LYS A 462 23.48 13.78 -16.35
N PRO A 463 22.72 14.85 -16.67
CA PRO A 463 23.03 15.70 -17.80
C PRO A 463 24.49 16.14 -17.75
N GLU A 464 25.11 16.34 -18.92
CA GLU A 464 26.45 16.93 -19.01
C GLU A 464 26.47 18.30 -18.33
N GLU A 465 27.62 18.69 -17.78
CA GLU A 465 27.80 20.00 -17.16
C GLU A 465 27.50 21.11 -18.18
N GLY A 466 26.71 22.12 -17.79
CA GLY A 466 26.26 23.19 -18.70
C GLY A 466 25.03 22.86 -19.54
N LYS A 467 24.56 21.59 -19.55
CA LYS A 467 23.46 21.18 -20.43
C LYS A 467 22.11 21.74 -20.00
N THR A 468 21.89 21.88 -18.70
CA THR A 468 20.65 22.46 -18.16
C THR A 468 20.54 23.94 -18.52
N GLU A 469 21.66 24.67 -18.45
CA GLU A 469 21.79 26.07 -18.81
C GLU A 469 21.60 26.27 -20.33
N GLU A 470 22.14 25.37 -21.15
CA GLU A 470 21.88 25.34 -22.60
C GLU A 470 20.38 25.17 -22.89
N TRP A 471 19.71 24.19 -22.25
CA TRP A 471 18.28 24.00 -22.42
C TRP A 471 17.47 25.22 -21.97
N GLN A 472 17.86 25.88 -20.88
CA GLN A 472 17.22 27.12 -20.43
C GLN A 472 17.39 28.24 -21.46
N ALA A 473 18.61 28.44 -21.98
CA ALA A 473 18.89 29.48 -22.97
C ALA A 473 18.14 29.23 -24.29
N GLU A 474 17.92 27.97 -24.65
CA GLU A 474 17.18 27.56 -25.84
C GLU A 474 15.65 27.49 -25.63
N GLY A 475 15.16 27.68 -24.41
CA GLY A 475 13.73 27.58 -24.10
C GLY A 475 13.16 26.17 -24.23
N LYS A 476 13.99 25.14 -23.98
CA LYS A 476 13.64 23.72 -24.08
C LYS A 476 12.89 23.20 -22.85
N LYS A 477 11.94 22.29 -23.04
CA LYS A 477 11.15 21.68 -21.94
C LYS A 477 12.02 20.85 -21.00
N GLU A 478 13.12 20.30 -21.48
CA GLU A 478 14.08 19.57 -20.66
C GLU A 478 14.62 20.38 -19.49
N ALA A 479 14.66 21.72 -19.60
CA ALA A 479 15.00 22.59 -18.48
C ALA A 479 13.99 22.49 -17.33
N GLU A 480 12.69 22.51 -17.64
CA GLU A 480 11.63 22.36 -16.64
C GLU A 480 11.59 20.95 -16.05
N GLN A 481 11.81 19.93 -16.90
CA GLN A 481 11.93 18.54 -16.47
C GLN A 481 13.13 18.36 -15.52
N ALA A 482 14.28 18.95 -15.84
CA ALA A 482 15.49 18.88 -15.02
C ALA A 482 15.29 19.54 -13.64
N ARG A 483 14.57 20.66 -13.59
CA ARG A 483 14.20 21.33 -12.33
C ARG A 483 13.40 20.42 -11.40
N LEU A 484 12.43 19.66 -11.92
CA LEU A 484 11.74 18.65 -11.11
C LEU A 484 12.73 17.58 -10.62
N MET A 485 13.55 17.03 -11.52
CA MET A 485 14.48 15.95 -11.19
C MET A 485 15.49 16.34 -10.10
N GLU A 486 15.91 17.60 -10.04
CA GLU A 486 16.77 18.10 -8.96
C GLU A 486 16.11 17.92 -7.59
N VAL A 487 14.84 18.33 -7.44
CA VAL A 487 14.06 18.16 -6.21
C VAL A 487 13.84 16.69 -5.90
N LEU A 488 13.56 15.85 -6.91
CA LEU A 488 13.32 14.42 -6.66
C LEU A 488 14.59 13.69 -6.19
N ARG A 489 15.77 14.10 -6.67
CA ARG A 489 17.06 13.54 -6.23
C ARG A 489 17.50 14.09 -4.88
N SER A 490 17.07 15.30 -4.56
CA SER A 490 17.40 16.03 -3.34
C SER A 490 16.13 16.67 -2.75
N PRO A 491 15.32 15.90 -1.98
CA PRO A 491 14.13 16.45 -1.32
C PRO A 491 14.48 17.69 -0.49
N LYS A 492 13.63 18.71 -0.56
CA LYS A 492 13.80 19.99 0.16
C LYS A 492 12.61 20.26 1.08
N GLU A 493 12.74 21.27 1.92
CA GLU A 493 11.62 21.77 2.71
C GLU A 493 10.72 22.68 1.87
N TRP A 494 9.41 22.52 2.04
CA TRP A 494 8.38 23.20 1.26
C TRP A 494 7.43 24.05 2.08
N ALA A 495 7.20 23.64 3.34
CA ALA A 495 6.36 24.38 4.25
C ALA A 495 7.14 25.55 4.85
N THR A 496 6.47 26.68 5.00
CA THR A 496 7.03 27.85 5.68
C THR A 496 6.99 27.63 7.19
N ASN A 497 8.06 28.02 7.88
CA ASN A 497 8.17 27.91 9.34
C ASN A 497 7.10 28.71 10.09
#